data_AF-A0A4R5C5L2-F1
#
_entry.id   AF-A0A4R5C5L2-F1
#
_cell.length_a   1.000
_cell.length_b   1.000
_cell.length_c   1.000
_cell.angle_alpha   90.00
_cell.angle_beta   90.00
_cell.angle_gamma   90.00
#
_symmetry.space_group_name_H-M   'P 1'
#
loop_
_entity.id
_entity.type
_entity.pdbx_description
1 polymer ?
#
loop_
_entity_poly.entity_id
_entity_poly.type
_entity_poly.pdbx_seq_one_letter_code
_entity_poly.pdbx_strand_id
1 'polypeptide(L)'
;MAEYRRILLDGAATQVVRDGDDLVSADGRRVRAGDAVHLPPCEPSKVIAVHLNHRSRVEEFQTALPPAPTFFHKPTSALNAHGGAVVRPERCEYLNYEGEIAIVIGRTARNVSPKEAGDYIAGYTVANDYGLHDFRDTDAGSMLRVKGSDTLCPLGPGLVTGWDFHGKYLRTYVNGELVQDGSTDEMEWDMHYLVADIARTITLYPGDVLLSGTPANSRPVRPGDVVEVEAEGLGRLRNHIVTGPVPIRDDCGAQPTASEEVISTAFGGDWEFRGIRAPQR
;
A
#
# COMPACT_ATOMS: atom_id res chain seq x y z
N MET A 1 -3.66 -14.60 -17.98
CA MET A 1 -3.50 -14.06 -16.61
C MET A 1 -4.50 -14.77 -15.72
N ALA A 2 -4.08 -15.27 -14.58
CA ALA A 2 -4.98 -15.85 -13.58
C ALA A 2 -5.04 -14.92 -12.37
N GLU A 3 -6.23 -14.76 -11.79
CA GLU A 3 -6.42 -13.99 -10.56
C GLU A 3 -6.79 -14.98 -9.44
N TYR A 4 -5.91 -15.05 -8.44
CA TYR A 4 -6.12 -15.84 -7.24
C TYR A 4 -6.56 -14.93 -6.09
N ARG A 5 -7.52 -15.37 -5.29
CA ARG A 5 -7.89 -14.69 -4.04
C ARG A 5 -7.74 -15.64 -2.87
N ARG A 6 -7.60 -15.07 -1.68
CA ARG A 6 -7.78 -15.77 -0.41
C ARG A 6 -9.06 -15.25 0.20
N ILE A 7 -9.98 -16.13 0.55
CA ILE A 7 -11.26 -15.78 1.18
C ILE A 7 -11.52 -16.64 2.40
N LEU A 8 -12.38 -16.18 3.30
CA LEU A 8 -12.96 -17.02 4.33
C LEU A 8 -14.16 -17.77 3.73
N LEU A 9 -13.99 -19.07 3.50
CA LEU A 9 -15.02 -19.97 2.99
C LEU A 9 -15.39 -20.97 4.08
N ASP A 10 -16.63 -20.93 4.56
CA ASP A 10 -17.13 -21.80 5.64
C ASP A 10 -16.24 -21.75 6.91
N GLY A 11 -15.68 -20.57 7.21
CA GLY A 11 -14.81 -20.34 8.37
C GLY A 11 -13.34 -20.73 8.16
N ALA A 12 -12.95 -21.20 6.98
CA ALA A 12 -11.56 -21.55 6.65
C ALA A 12 -10.96 -20.61 5.60
N ALA A 13 -9.71 -20.19 5.81
CA ALA A 13 -8.94 -19.47 4.80
C ALA A 13 -8.71 -20.37 3.59
N THR A 14 -9.28 -20.01 2.44
CA THR A 14 -9.29 -20.82 1.22
C THR A 14 -8.78 -20.01 0.04
N GLN A 15 -7.82 -20.58 -0.70
CA GLN A 15 -7.42 -20.03 -1.98
C GLN A 15 -8.45 -20.40 -3.05
N VAL A 16 -8.83 -19.40 -3.83
CA VAL A 16 -9.84 -19.51 -4.89
C VAL A 16 -9.33 -18.84 -6.17
N VAL A 17 -9.85 -19.26 -7.31
CA VAL A 17 -9.58 -18.65 -8.62
C VAL A 17 -10.80 -17.84 -9.03
N ARG A 18 -10.59 -16.64 -9.56
CA ARG A 18 -11.68 -15.83 -10.10
C ARG A 18 -12.17 -16.37 -11.44
N ASP A 19 -13.49 -16.53 -11.58
CA ASP A 19 -14.20 -16.89 -12.80
C ASP A 19 -15.36 -15.90 -13.02
N GLY A 20 -15.11 -14.86 -13.82
CA GLY A 20 -16.03 -13.74 -13.97
C GLY A 20 -16.30 -13.02 -12.66
N ASP A 21 -17.53 -13.08 -12.19
CA ASP A 21 -17.95 -12.50 -10.91
C ASP A 21 -17.94 -13.51 -9.76
N ASP A 22 -17.60 -14.77 -10.03
CA ASP A 22 -17.53 -15.84 -9.04
C ASP A 22 -16.07 -16.09 -8.62
N LEU A 23 -15.93 -16.66 -7.45
CA LEU A 23 -14.70 -17.24 -6.92
C LEU A 23 -14.91 -18.74 -6.76
N VAL A 24 -14.00 -19.51 -7.34
CA VAL A 24 -14.10 -20.97 -7.40
C VAL A 24 -12.96 -21.59 -6.59
N SER A 25 -13.31 -22.38 -5.57
CA SER A 25 -12.33 -23.17 -4.81
C SER A 25 -11.88 -24.41 -5.59
N ALA A 26 -10.78 -25.03 -5.15
CA ALA A 26 -10.23 -26.22 -5.79
C ALA A 26 -11.19 -27.44 -5.81
N ASP A 27 -12.13 -27.50 -4.87
CA ASP A 27 -13.19 -28.53 -4.80
C ASP A 27 -14.47 -28.15 -5.56
N GLY A 28 -14.49 -27.00 -6.26
CA GLY A 28 -15.58 -26.59 -7.13
C GLY A 28 -16.70 -25.77 -6.48
N ARG A 29 -16.61 -25.46 -5.18
CA ARG A 29 -17.55 -24.51 -4.55
C ARG A 29 -17.41 -23.12 -5.17
N ARG A 30 -18.53 -22.40 -5.25
CA ARG A 30 -18.62 -21.06 -5.85
C ARG A 30 -19.18 -20.06 -4.86
N VAL A 31 -18.56 -18.88 -4.80
CA VAL A 31 -19.05 -17.72 -4.05
C VAL A 31 -18.97 -16.49 -4.95
N ARG A 32 -19.97 -15.60 -4.92
CA ARG A 32 -19.89 -14.31 -5.62
C ARG A 32 -18.75 -13.49 -5.02
N ALA A 33 -17.90 -12.90 -5.86
CA ALA A 33 -16.75 -12.13 -5.40
C ALA A 33 -17.13 -10.95 -4.50
N GLY A 34 -18.29 -10.34 -4.73
CA GLY A 34 -18.83 -9.24 -3.91
C GLY A 34 -19.39 -9.68 -2.56
N ASP A 35 -19.76 -10.96 -2.39
CA ASP A 35 -20.33 -11.50 -1.15
C ASP A 35 -19.26 -12.20 -0.28
N ALA A 36 -18.06 -12.41 -0.83
CA ALA A 36 -16.98 -13.09 -0.15
C ALA A 36 -16.32 -12.19 0.91
N VAL A 37 -15.95 -12.78 2.04
CA VAL A 37 -15.05 -12.15 3.01
C VAL A 37 -13.62 -12.38 2.54
N HIS A 38 -12.99 -11.34 2.00
CA HIS A 38 -11.62 -11.42 1.48
C HIS A 38 -10.59 -11.41 2.61
N LEU A 39 -9.50 -12.11 2.37
CA LEU A 39 -8.27 -12.08 3.15
C LEU A 39 -7.16 -11.44 2.28
N PRO A 40 -6.04 -10.99 2.86
CA PRO A 40 -4.89 -10.59 2.06
C PRO A 40 -4.49 -11.74 1.11
N PRO A 41 -4.13 -11.47 -0.15
CA PRO A 41 -3.93 -12.51 -1.16
C PRO A 41 -2.67 -13.37 -0.93
N CYS A 42 -1.81 -12.98 0.01
CA CYS A 42 -0.63 -13.72 0.45
C CYS A 42 -0.42 -13.60 1.97
N GLU A 43 0.53 -14.37 2.49
CA GLU A 43 0.98 -14.34 3.91
C GLU A 43 2.48 -14.04 3.95
N PRO A 44 2.86 -12.74 3.87
CA PRO A 44 4.27 -12.37 3.84
C PRO A 44 4.97 -12.62 5.17
N SER A 45 6.26 -12.94 5.13
CA SER A 45 7.12 -12.86 6.32
C SER A 45 7.50 -11.40 6.62
N LYS A 46 7.51 -10.56 5.58
CA LYS A 46 7.79 -9.12 5.66
C LYS A 46 7.13 -8.34 4.54
N VAL A 47 6.78 -7.09 4.84
CA VAL A 47 6.36 -6.08 3.87
C VAL A 47 7.43 -4.98 3.86
N ILE A 48 7.95 -4.68 2.67
CA ILE A 48 8.94 -3.64 2.41
C ILE A 48 8.29 -2.63 1.47
N ALA A 49 8.50 -1.34 1.70
CA ALA A 49 7.94 -0.29 0.86
C ALA A 49 9.02 0.71 0.48
N VAL A 50 8.98 1.20 -0.76
CA VAL A 50 9.85 2.29 -1.23
C VAL A 50 9.25 3.64 -0.80
N HIS A 51 10.09 4.61 -0.43
CA HIS A 51 9.61 5.91 0.05
C HIS A 51 8.98 6.79 -1.05
N LEU A 52 9.79 7.24 -2.00
CA LEU A 52 9.36 8.07 -3.13
C LEU A 52 9.80 7.38 -4.40
N ASN A 53 8.88 7.14 -5.33
CA ASN A 53 9.19 6.48 -6.59
C ASN A 53 8.47 7.10 -7.79
N HIS A 54 7.33 7.76 -7.60
CA HIS A 54 6.60 8.41 -8.68
C HIS A 54 7.06 9.86 -8.90
N ARG A 55 7.34 10.20 -10.17
CA ARG A 55 7.70 11.58 -10.57
C ARG A 55 6.70 12.63 -10.09
N SER A 56 5.39 12.36 -10.21
CA SER A 56 4.35 13.30 -9.75
C SER A 56 4.48 13.63 -8.26
N ARG A 57 4.74 12.63 -7.41
CA ARG A 57 4.92 12.81 -5.96
C ARG A 57 6.20 13.57 -5.62
N VAL A 58 7.26 13.36 -6.40
CA VAL A 58 8.53 14.11 -6.29
C VAL A 58 8.32 15.59 -6.63
N GLU A 59 7.60 15.86 -7.72
CA GLU A 59 7.21 17.21 -8.14
C GLU A 59 6.33 17.90 -7.08
N GLU A 60 5.33 17.20 -6.54
CA GLU A 60 4.44 17.70 -5.47
C GLU A 60 5.23 18.15 -4.23
N PHE A 61 6.20 17.35 -3.80
CA PHE A 61 7.03 17.70 -2.66
C PHE A 61 8.19 18.64 -2.98
N GLN A 62 8.39 18.99 -4.25
CA GLN A 62 9.49 19.84 -4.72
C GLN A 62 10.85 19.35 -4.21
N THR A 63 11.03 18.02 -4.24
CA THR A 63 12.24 17.35 -3.78
C THR A 63 12.97 16.69 -4.94
N ALA A 64 14.17 16.18 -4.68
CA ALA A 64 14.88 15.30 -5.60
C ALA A 64 14.91 13.87 -5.03
N LEU A 65 14.95 12.89 -5.93
CA LEU A 65 15.20 11.50 -5.55
C LEU A 65 16.68 11.30 -5.20
N PRO A 66 17.01 10.43 -4.22
CA PRO A 66 18.36 9.96 -4.01
C PRO A 66 18.87 9.13 -5.22
N PRO A 67 20.18 8.84 -5.32
CA PRO A 67 20.75 8.05 -6.43
C PRO A 67 20.26 6.59 -6.52
N ALA A 68 19.59 6.10 -5.48
CA ALA A 68 19.08 4.74 -5.35
C ALA A 68 17.85 4.75 -4.42
N PRO A 69 16.92 3.79 -4.53
CA PRO A 69 15.71 3.77 -3.72
C PRO A 69 16.04 3.65 -2.23
N THR A 70 15.17 4.23 -1.41
CA THR A 70 15.20 4.06 0.05
C THR A 70 13.94 3.36 0.49
N PHE A 71 14.07 2.50 1.49
CA PHE A 71 12.99 1.60 1.90
C PHE A 71 12.68 1.72 3.38
N PHE A 72 11.46 1.35 3.74
CA PHE A 72 11.03 1.12 5.11
C PHE A 72 10.25 -0.20 5.20
N HIS A 73 9.97 -0.63 6.44
CA HIS A 73 9.19 -1.82 6.71
C HIS A 73 7.79 -1.47 7.21
N LYS A 74 6.81 -2.27 6.79
CA LYS A 74 5.53 -2.37 7.48
C LYS A 74 5.50 -3.70 8.25
N PRO A 75 5.15 -3.70 9.55
CA PRO A 75 4.88 -4.93 10.28
C PRO A 75 3.76 -5.72 9.62
N THR A 76 3.81 -7.05 9.69
CA THR A 76 2.74 -7.91 9.15
C THR A 76 1.42 -7.76 9.92
N SER A 77 1.43 -7.20 11.14
CA SER A 77 0.20 -6.84 11.86
C SER A 77 -0.59 -5.70 11.20
N ALA A 78 0.05 -4.90 10.32
CA ALA A 78 -0.63 -3.88 9.54
C ALA A 78 -1.48 -4.47 8.39
N LEU A 79 -1.28 -5.74 8.02
CA LEU A 79 -1.99 -6.37 6.90
C LEU A 79 -3.50 -6.29 7.07
N ASN A 80 -4.15 -5.98 5.97
CA ASN A 80 -5.60 -5.89 5.88
C ASN A 80 -6.05 -6.35 4.48
N ALA A 81 -7.35 -6.48 4.27
CA ALA A 81 -7.91 -7.06 3.05
C ALA A 81 -8.88 -6.13 2.33
N HIS A 82 -9.27 -6.54 1.13
CA HIS A 82 -10.39 -5.93 0.42
C HIS A 82 -11.69 -6.01 1.21
N GLY A 83 -12.42 -4.89 1.28
CA GLY A 83 -13.59 -4.71 2.13
C GLY A 83 -13.27 -4.49 3.61
N GLY A 84 -12.01 -4.57 4.02
CA GLY A 84 -11.58 -4.44 5.41
C GLY A 84 -11.70 -3.02 5.95
N ALA A 85 -11.87 -2.91 7.26
CA ALA A 85 -11.89 -1.65 7.98
C ALA A 85 -10.45 -1.15 8.23
N VAL A 86 -10.18 0.11 7.91
CA VAL A 86 -8.91 0.80 8.22
C VAL A 86 -9.18 1.76 9.36
N VAL A 87 -8.42 1.62 10.43
CA VAL A 87 -8.63 2.35 11.67
C VAL A 87 -7.87 3.66 11.63
N ARG A 88 -8.60 4.78 11.77
CA ARG A 88 -8.02 6.03 12.27
C ARG A 88 -8.29 6.10 13.78
N PRO A 89 -7.27 5.97 14.65
CA PRO A 89 -7.47 6.06 16.09
C PRO A 89 -8.05 7.42 16.50
N GLU A 90 -8.81 7.44 17.59
CA GLU A 90 -9.16 8.70 18.24
C GLU A 90 -7.87 9.43 18.67
N ARG A 91 -7.89 10.76 18.58
CA ARG A 91 -6.73 11.68 18.76
C ARG A 91 -5.74 11.74 17.60
N CYS A 92 -5.96 10.97 16.52
CA CYS A 92 -5.24 11.13 15.26
C CYS A 92 -6.11 11.85 14.21
N GLU A 93 -5.49 12.70 13.40
CA GLU A 93 -6.13 13.48 12.35
C GLU A 93 -5.63 13.12 10.95
N TYR A 94 -4.34 12.81 10.80
CA TYR A 94 -3.64 12.77 9.52
C TYR A 94 -3.41 11.34 9.03
N LEU A 95 -4.49 10.57 8.90
CA LEU A 95 -4.47 9.27 8.23
C LEU A 95 -4.55 9.46 6.72
N ASN A 96 -3.43 9.31 6.02
CA ASN A 96 -3.36 9.45 4.58
C ASN A 96 -3.53 8.13 3.86
N TYR A 97 -4.23 8.11 2.73
CA TYR A 97 -4.15 7.03 1.74
C TYR A 97 -2.91 7.19 0.86
N GLU A 98 -2.39 6.08 0.36
CA GLU A 98 -1.32 6.04 -0.64
C GLU A 98 -1.56 4.83 -1.53
N GLY A 99 -2.25 5.03 -2.67
CA GLY A 99 -2.52 3.94 -3.61
C GLY A 99 -1.23 3.45 -4.26
N GLU A 100 -0.98 2.14 -4.21
CA GLU A 100 0.24 1.51 -4.74
C GLU A 100 -0.04 0.17 -5.42
N ILE A 101 0.98 -0.35 -6.12
CA ILE A 101 1.01 -1.73 -6.59
C ILE A 101 1.95 -2.53 -5.69
N ALA A 102 1.47 -3.69 -5.24
CA ALA A 102 2.24 -4.63 -4.45
C ALA A 102 2.79 -5.75 -5.35
N ILE A 103 4.10 -5.94 -5.25
CA ILE A 103 4.84 -7.03 -5.88
C ILE A 103 4.89 -8.19 -4.89
N VAL A 104 4.38 -9.36 -5.26
CA VAL A 104 4.37 -10.54 -4.39
C VAL A 104 5.43 -11.52 -4.86
N ILE A 105 6.37 -11.86 -3.99
CA ILE A 105 7.47 -12.77 -4.29
C ILE A 105 6.95 -14.22 -4.31
N GLY A 106 7.32 -15.00 -5.32
CA GLY A 106 6.93 -16.39 -5.50
C GLY A 106 8.03 -17.41 -5.23
N ARG A 107 9.30 -16.98 -5.31
CA ARG A 107 10.48 -17.82 -5.10
C ARG A 107 11.52 -17.09 -4.28
N THR A 108 12.30 -17.81 -3.49
CA THR A 108 13.38 -17.21 -2.70
C THR A 108 14.34 -16.46 -3.61
N ALA A 109 14.47 -15.14 -3.44
CA ALA A 109 15.35 -14.28 -4.21
C ALA A 109 16.48 -13.72 -3.33
N ARG A 110 17.72 -13.86 -3.79
CA ARG A 110 18.91 -13.29 -3.17
C ARG A 110 19.94 -12.98 -4.25
N ASN A 111 20.40 -11.73 -4.27
CA ASN A 111 21.40 -11.21 -5.19
C ASN A 111 21.08 -11.52 -6.66
N VAL A 112 19.82 -11.30 -7.06
CA VAL A 112 19.31 -11.47 -8.42
C VAL A 112 19.47 -10.17 -9.21
N SER A 113 19.66 -10.27 -10.52
CA SER A 113 19.69 -9.09 -11.40
C SER A 113 18.28 -8.59 -11.75
N PRO A 114 18.11 -7.32 -12.18
CA PRO A 114 16.82 -6.82 -12.65
C PRO A 114 16.21 -7.65 -13.80
N LYS A 115 17.05 -8.25 -14.66
CA LYS A 115 16.59 -9.11 -15.76
C LYS A 115 16.01 -10.45 -15.28
N GLU A 116 16.48 -10.94 -14.13
CA GLU A 116 16.03 -12.20 -13.53
C GLU A 116 14.85 -11.97 -12.57
N ALA A 117 14.65 -10.74 -12.07
CA ALA A 117 13.68 -10.44 -11.02
C ALA A 117 12.26 -10.95 -11.32
N GLY A 118 11.81 -10.85 -12.57
CA GLY A 118 10.50 -11.34 -13.01
C GLY A 118 10.28 -12.83 -12.72
N ASP A 119 11.32 -13.67 -12.79
CA ASP A 119 11.24 -15.12 -12.53
C ASP A 119 11.01 -15.46 -11.05
N TYR A 120 11.15 -14.49 -10.16
CA TYR A 120 10.97 -14.63 -8.72
C TYR A 120 9.66 -14.01 -8.22
N ILE A 121 8.92 -13.30 -9.09
CA ILE A 121 7.64 -12.66 -8.75
C ILE A 121 6.51 -13.66 -9.00
N ALA A 122 5.68 -13.91 -7.98
CA ALA A 122 4.46 -14.70 -8.12
C ALA A 122 3.40 -13.95 -8.94
N GLY A 123 3.28 -12.66 -8.70
CA GLY A 123 2.33 -11.77 -9.35
C GLY A 123 2.24 -10.42 -8.65
N TYR A 124 1.18 -9.69 -8.98
CA TYR A 124 0.94 -8.35 -8.49
C TYR A 124 -0.46 -8.23 -7.88
N THR A 125 -0.61 -7.34 -6.92
CA THR A 125 -1.90 -6.98 -6.32
C THR A 125 -1.96 -5.48 -6.08
N VAL A 126 -3.14 -4.94 -5.78
CA VAL A 126 -3.26 -3.53 -5.39
C VAL A 126 -3.00 -3.41 -3.89
N ALA A 127 -2.38 -2.31 -3.50
CA ALA A 127 -2.13 -1.97 -2.11
C ALA A 127 -2.59 -0.55 -1.79
N ASN A 128 -2.82 -0.28 -0.51
CA ASN A 128 -2.93 1.08 0.00
C ASN A 128 -2.00 1.24 1.19
N ASP A 129 -0.91 2.01 1.02
CA ASP A 129 0.10 2.24 2.04
C ASP A 129 -0.30 3.37 3.00
N TYR A 130 -1.35 3.12 3.79
CA TYR A 130 -1.84 4.13 4.72
C TYR A 130 -0.76 4.60 5.69
N GLY A 131 -0.76 5.91 5.97
CA GLY A 131 0.16 6.57 6.88
C GLY A 131 -0.54 7.42 7.92
N LEU A 132 -0.28 7.20 9.21
CA LEU A 132 -0.65 8.10 10.30
C LEU A 132 0.45 9.16 10.48
N HIS A 133 0.34 10.26 9.73
CA HIS A 133 1.35 11.33 9.74
C HIS A 133 1.42 12.08 11.06
N ASP A 134 0.46 11.91 11.96
CA ASP A 134 0.52 12.40 13.34
C ASP A 134 1.81 12.00 14.08
N PHE A 135 2.48 10.92 13.68
CA PHE A 135 3.73 10.44 14.28
C PHE A 135 4.97 10.76 13.43
N ARG A 136 4.83 11.60 12.39
CA ARG A 136 5.90 11.91 11.43
C ARG A 136 7.12 12.53 12.08
N ASP A 137 6.93 13.43 13.05
CA ASP A 137 8.04 14.08 13.76
C ASP A 137 8.90 13.06 14.52
N THR A 138 8.26 12.06 15.13
CA THR A 138 8.96 11.11 16.01
C THR A 138 9.67 10.01 15.24
N ASP A 139 9.06 9.52 14.15
CA ASP A 139 9.61 8.42 13.34
C ASP A 139 10.11 8.88 11.96
N ALA A 140 10.54 10.14 11.85
CA ALA A 140 11.19 10.65 10.65
C ALA A 140 12.35 9.71 10.25
N GLY A 141 12.29 9.15 9.04
CA GLY A 141 13.25 8.19 8.50
C GLY A 141 12.84 6.72 8.63
N SER A 142 12.46 6.23 9.82
CA SER A 142 12.07 4.81 9.99
C SER A 142 10.63 4.53 9.56
N MET A 143 9.76 5.53 9.67
CA MET A 143 8.32 5.47 9.39
C MET A 143 7.55 4.43 10.23
N LEU A 144 8.12 3.90 11.32
CA LEU A 144 7.58 2.72 11.99
C LEU A 144 6.14 2.90 12.50
N ARG A 145 5.85 3.94 13.30
CA ARG A 145 4.48 4.21 13.78
C ARG A 145 3.61 4.83 12.69
N VAL A 146 4.21 5.62 11.80
CA VAL A 146 3.50 6.26 10.68
C VAL A 146 2.88 5.20 9.77
N LYS A 147 3.64 4.17 9.40
CA LYS A 147 3.26 3.19 8.39
C LYS A 147 2.90 1.82 8.99
N GLY A 148 3.23 1.57 10.25
CA GLY A 148 3.16 0.24 10.83
C GLY A 148 2.01 -0.01 11.81
N SER A 149 1.10 0.95 12.00
CA SER A 149 -0.08 0.70 12.83
C SER A 149 -0.97 -0.38 12.19
N ASP A 150 -1.68 -1.12 13.03
CA ASP A 150 -2.57 -2.19 12.58
C ASP A 150 -3.57 -1.67 11.53
N THR A 151 -3.98 -2.53 10.60
CA THR A 151 -4.91 -2.25 9.48
C THR A 151 -4.38 -1.35 8.35
N LEU A 152 -3.20 -0.72 8.49
CA LEU A 152 -2.68 0.27 7.54
C LEU A 152 -1.99 -0.31 6.29
N CYS A 153 -2.08 -1.62 6.04
CA CYS A 153 -1.55 -2.27 4.85
C CYS A 153 -2.60 -3.15 4.14
N PRO A 154 -3.72 -2.62 3.65
CA PRO A 154 -4.63 -3.41 2.84
C PRO A 154 -3.98 -3.87 1.53
N LEU A 155 -4.15 -5.15 1.20
CA LEU A 155 -3.74 -5.77 -0.04
C LEU A 155 -4.93 -6.49 -0.69
N GLY A 156 -5.07 -6.43 -2.01
CA GLY A 156 -6.11 -7.15 -2.73
C GLY A 156 -6.59 -6.44 -4.00
N PRO A 157 -7.76 -6.80 -4.54
CA PRO A 157 -8.65 -7.88 -4.08
C PRO A 157 -8.11 -9.28 -4.37
N GLY A 158 -7.12 -9.41 -5.26
CA GLY A 158 -6.52 -10.68 -5.63
C GLY A 158 -5.07 -10.52 -6.09
N LEU A 159 -4.38 -11.65 -6.22
CA LEU A 159 -3.06 -11.77 -6.83
C LEU A 159 -3.22 -12.14 -8.30
N VAL A 160 -2.75 -11.27 -9.19
CA VAL A 160 -2.77 -11.51 -10.64
C VAL A 160 -1.39 -11.97 -11.11
N THR A 161 -1.35 -13.12 -11.78
CA THR A 161 -0.11 -13.69 -12.33
C THR A 161 0.06 -13.35 -13.81
N GLY A 162 1.32 -13.16 -14.22
CA GLY A 162 1.69 -12.83 -15.60
C GLY A 162 1.12 -11.48 -16.07
N TRP A 163 0.88 -10.56 -15.14
CA TRP A 163 0.49 -9.19 -15.44
C TRP A 163 1.70 -8.37 -15.89
N ASP A 164 1.52 -7.60 -16.96
CA ASP A 164 2.52 -6.65 -17.46
C ASP A 164 2.32 -5.31 -16.75
N PHE A 165 3.34 -4.83 -16.04
CA PHE A 165 3.24 -3.61 -15.26
C PHE A 165 3.51 -2.33 -16.06
N HIS A 166 3.89 -2.40 -17.34
CA HIS A 166 4.22 -1.22 -18.13
C HIS A 166 2.97 -0.44 -18.60
N GLY A 167 3.01 0.89 -18.49
CA GLY A 167 1.96 1.79 -18.98
C GLY A 167 0.59 1.58 -18.35
N LYS A 168 0.53 1.25 -17.06
CA LYS A 168 -0.71 0.93 -16.34
C LYS A 168 -1.16 2.09 -15.49
N TYR A 169 -2.43 2.45 -15.58
CA TYR A 169 -2.98 3.45 -14.66
C TYR A 169 -3.01 2.91 -13.22
N LEU A 170 -2.85 3.82 -12.27
CA LEU A 170 -3.01 3.61 -10.84
C LEU A 170 -3.81 4.78 -10.28
N ARG A 171 -4.99 4.49 -9.77
CA ARG A 171 -5.98 5.49 -9.36
C ARG A 171 -6.44 5.26 -7.94
N THR A 172 -6.65 6.34 -7.21
CA THR A 172 -7.29 6.29 -5.89
C THR A 172 -8.54 7.14 -5.90
N TYR A 173 -9.60 6.62 -5.29
CA TYR A 173 -10.88 7.27 -5.14
C TYR A 173 -11.22 7.39 -3.66
N VAL A 174 -11.80 8.53 -3.26
CA VAL A 174 -12.38 8.72 -1.93
C VAL A 174 -13.85 9.06 -2.12
N ASN A 175 -14.73 8.23 -1.57
CA ASN A 175 -16.19 8.37 -1.73
C ASN A 175 -16.65 8.48 -3.20
N GLY A 176 -15.92 7.81 -4.11
CA GLY A 176 -16.18 7.81 -5.55
C GLY A 176 -15.54 8.96 -6.33
N GLU A 177 -14.94 9.95 -5.66
CA GLU A 177 -14.19 11.04 -6.30
C GLU A 177 -12.76 10.58 -6.60
N LEU A 178 -12.29 10.79 -7.84
CA LEU A 178 -10.91 10.48 -8.25
C LEU A 178 -9.94 11.50 -7.63
N VAL A 179 -9.09 11.06 -6.72
CA VAL A 179 -8.16 11.93 -5.96
C VAL A 179 -6.69 11.68 -6.28
N GLN A 180 -6.32 10.48 -6.75
CA GLN A 180 -5.02 10.20 -7.36
C GLN A 180 -5.25 9.63 -8.75
N ASP A 181 -4.51 10.12 -9.74
CA ASP A 181 -4.48 9.60 -11.10
C ASP A 181 -3.04 9.57 -11.58
N GLY A 182 -2.42 8.39 -11.52
CA GLY A 182 -1.03 8.19 -11.91
C GLY A 182 -0.86 7.01 -12.85
N SER A 183 0.39 6.79 -13.27
CA SER A 183 0.80 5.66 -14.11
C SER A 183 2.03 4.96 -13.55
N THR A 184 2.17 3.66 -13.81
CA THR A 184 3.41 2.91 -13.55
C THR A 184 4.60 3.43 -14.35
N ASP A 185 4.37 4.13 -15.47
CA ASP A 185 5.43 4.78 -16.24
C ASP A 185 6.02 6.02 -15.54
N GLU A 186 5.42 6.47 -14.43
CA GLU A 186 6.00 7.53 -13.59
C GLU A 186 7.04 7.02 -12.60
N MET A 187 7.18 5.70 -12.44
CA MET A 187 8.13 5.09 -11.51
C MET A 187 9.56 5.30 -12.00
N GLU A 188 10.40 5.93 -11.17
CA GLU A 188 11.83 6.06 -11.43
C GLU A 188 12.52 4.69 -11.39
N TRP A 189 12.18 3.88 -10.39
CA TRP A 189 12.64 2.52 -10.24
C TRP A 189 11.48 1.56 -10.49
N ASP A 190 11.55 0.82 -11.59
CA ASP A 190 10.53 -0.17 -11.92
C ASP A 190 10.49 -1.35 -10.94
N MET A 191 9.44 -2.15 -11.02
CA MET A 191 9.19 -3.25 -10.09
C MET A 191 10.30 -4.32 -10.10
N HIS A 192 10.92 -4.56 -11.26
CA HIS A 192 12.04 -5.49 -11.36
C HIS A 192 13.30 -4.95 -10.68
N TYR A 193 13.57 -3.64 -10.84
CA TYR A 193 14.66 -2.95 -10.16
C TYR A 193 14.49 -3.02 -8.64
N LEU A 194 13.29 -2.71 -8.12
CA LEU A 194 13.03 -2.72 -6.68
C LEU A 194 13.30 -4.10 -6.06
N VAL A 195 12.84 -5.17 -6.71
CA VAL A 195 13.11 -6.55 -6.28
C VAL A 195 14.61 -6.85 -6.30
N ALA A 196 15.29 -6.55 -7.41
CA ALA A 196 16.71 -6.81 -7.55
C ALA A 196 17.55 -6.04 -6.52
N ASP A 197 17.27 -4.76 -6.31
CA ASP A 197 18.05 -3.91 -5.40
C ASP A 197 17.96 -4.39 -3.94
N ILE A 198 16.74 -4.60 -3.43
CA ILE A 198 16.53 -5.16 -2.08
C ILE A 198 17.19 -6.55 -1.97
N ALA A 199 17.00 -7.39 -2.98
CA ALA A 199 17.51 -8.76 -2.98
C ALA A 199 19.03 -8.83 -2.89
N ARG A 200 19.80 -7.78 -3.24
CA ARG A 200 21.28 -7.77 -3.13
C ARG A 200 21.75 -8.15 -1.73
N THR A 201 21.08 -7.66 -0.69
CA THR A 201 21.51 -7.82 0.70
C THR A 201 20.47 -8.48 1.60
N ILE A 202 19.18 -8.37 1.26
CA ILE A 202 18.06 -8.93 2.03
C ILE A 202 17.45 -10.07 1.23
N THR A 203 17.44 -11.29 1.78
CA THR A 203 16.75 -12.41 1.14
C THR A 203 15.25 -12.18 1.15
N LEU A 204 14.61 -12.27 -0.01
CA LEU A 204 13.15 -12.27 -0.16
C LEU A 204 12.65 -13.71 -0.21
N TYR A 205 11.55 -14.00 0.47
CA TYR A 205 10.93 -15.33 0.54
C TYR A 205 9.59 -15.35 -0.19
N PRO A 206 9.11 -16.52 -0.65
CA PRO A 206 7.76 -16.65 -1.18
C PRO A 206 6.72 -16.07 -0.23
N GLY A 207 5.81 -15.26 -0.76
CA GLY A 207 4.78 -14.54 -0.03
C GLY A 207 5.16 -13.10 0.36
N ASP A 208 6.45 -12.77 0.45
CA ASP A 208 6.89 -11.41 0.81
C ASP A 208 6.40 -10.36 -0.18
N VAL A 209 6.20 -9.15 0.33
CA VAL A 209 5.58 -8.06 -0.42
C VAL A 209 6.52 -6.86 -0.51
N LEU A 210 6.67 -6.31 -1.71
CA LEU A 210 7.27 -5.01 -1.96
C LEU A 210 6.18 -4.04 -2.45
N LEU A 211 6.03 -2.90 -1.79
CA LEU A 211 5.15 -1.80 -2.24
C LEU A 211 5.95 -0.82 -3.09
N SER A 212 5.43 -0.46 -4.27
CA SER A 212 6.18 0.20 -5.35
C SER A 212 6.17 1.73 -5.31
N GLY A 213 5.57 2.34 -4.29
CA GLY A 213 5.39 3.78 -4.16
C GLY A 213 4.03 4.25 -4.69
N THR A 214 3.67 5.47 -4.29
CA THR A 214 2.39 6.12 -4.61
C THR A 214 2.60 7.38 -5.47
N PRO A 215 1.67 7.72 -6.38
CA PRO A 215 1.66 9.01 -7.08
C PRO A 215 1.33 10.19 -6.15
N ALA A 216 1.33 11.41 -6.69
CA ALA A 216 0.93 12.62 -5.97
C ALA A 216 -0.49 12.53 -5.37
N ASN A 217 -0.84 13.54 -4.55
CA ASN A 217 -2.19 13.74 -4.00
C ASN A 217 -2.62 12.70 -2.96
N SER A 218 -1.69 12.13 -2.21
CA SER A 218 -2.01 11.48 -0.94
C SER A 218 -2.49 12.53 0.07
N ARG A 219 -3.68 12.32 0.66
CA ARG A 219 -4.35 13.26 1.57
C ARG A 219 -5.01 12.55 2.75
N PRO A 220 -5.30 13.28 3.84
CA PRO A 220 -5.97 12.70 5.00
C PRO A 220 -7.41 12.28 4.69
N VAL A 221 -7.80 11.11 5.21
CA VAL A 221 -9.19 10.60 5.24
C VAL A 221 -9.69 10.48 6.66
N ARG A 222 -11.01 10.34 6.80
CA ARG A 222 -11.72 10.40 8.08
C ARG A 222 -12.64 9.19 8.24
N PRO A 223 -12.93 8.78 9.48
CA PRO A 223 -13.99 7.81 9.76
C PRO A 223 -15.29 8.15 9.02
N GLY A 224 -15.84 7.17 8.32
CA GLY A 224 -16.98 7.34 7.42
C GLY A 224 -16.60 7.33 5.94
N ASP A 225 -15.34 7.63 5.59
CA ASP A 225 -14.88 7.59 4.21
C ASP A 225 -14.75 6.15 3.70
N VAL A 226 -14.96 5.99 2.39
CA VAL A 226 -14.61 4.80 1.63
C VAL A 226 -13.47 5.17 0.69
N VAL A 227 -12.38 4.40 0.75
CA VAL A 227 -11.22 4.60 -0.13
C VAL A 227 -11.09 3.39 -1.04
N GLU A 228 -10.91 3.65 -2.33
CA GLU A 228 -10.71 2.62 -3.34
C GLU A 228 -9.43 2.89 -4.12
N VAL A 229 -8.57 1.88 -4.27
CA VAL A 229 -7.40 1.94 -5.14
C VAL A 229 -7.62 0.97 -6.30
N GLU A 230 -7.41 1.43 -7.53
CA GLU A 230 -7.60 0.64 -8.73
C GLU A 230 -6.36 0.72 -9.61
N ALA A 231 -5.90 -0.44 -10.07
CA ALA A 231 -4.84 -0.53 -11.07
C ALA A 231 -5.34 -1.36 -12.26
N GLU A 232 -4.96 -0.94 -13.47
CA GLU A 232 -5.42 -1.57 -14.71
C GLU A 232 -5.16 -3.07 -14.72
N GLY A 233 -6.22 -3.88 -14.78
CA GLY A 233 -6.11 -5.34 -14.84
C GLY A 233 -5.79 -6.04 -13.51
N LEU A 234 -5.60 -5.30 -12.42
CA LEU A 234 -5.47 -5.86 -11.05
C LEU A 234 -6.78 -5.76 -10.24
N GLY A 235 -7.74 -5.00 -10.75
CA GLY A 235 -9.02 -4.76 -10.08
C GLY A 235 -8.94 -3.63 -9.07
N ARG A 236 -9.95 -3.56 -8.19
CA ARG A 236 -10.16 -2.47 -7.25
C ARG A 236 -10.12 -2.96 -5.81
N LEU A 237 -9.18 -2.45 -5.03
CA LEU A 237 -9.07 -2.63 -3.58
C LEU A 237 -9.95 -1.58 -2.90
N ARG A 238 -10.87 -1.99 -2.02
CA ARG A 238 -11.77 -1.09 -1.30
C ARG A 238 -11.58 -1.24 0.20
N ASN A 239 -11.57 -0.13 0.94
CA ASN A 239 -11.50 -0.12 2.40
C ASN A 239 -12.46 0.91 3.00
N HIS A 240 -12.89 0.66 4.24
CA HIS A 240 -13.77 1.54 4.99
C HIS A 240 -13.02 2.18 6.14
N ILE A 241 -12.98 3.51 6.21
CA ILE A 241 -12.30 4.20 7.31
C ILE A 241 -13.23 4.24 8.51
N VAL A 242 -12.74 3.79 9.66
CA VAL A 242 -13.53 3.73 10.90
C VAL A 242 -12.75 4.33 12.07
N THR A 243 -13.50 4.79 13.07
CA THR A 243 -12.94 4.99 14.41
C THR A 243 -12.78 3.62 15.05
N GLY A 244 -11.56 3.27 15.44
CA GLY A 244 -11.29 2.04 16.18
C GLY A 244 -11.85 2.11 17.61
N PRO A 245 -12.06 0.96 18.27
CA PRO A 245 -12.58 0.93 19.64
C PRO A 245 -11.55 1.35 20.70
N VAL A 246 -10.27 1.51 20.32
CA VAL A 246 -9.17 1.82 21.23
C VAL A 246 -8.57 3.18 20.84
N PRO A 247 -8.61 4.20 21.72
CA PRO A 247 -7.94 5.47 21.48
C PRO A 247 -6.43 5.33 21.69
N ILE A 248 -5.65 6.28 21.14
CA ILE A 248 -4.24 6.42 21.53
C ILE A 248 -4.17 6.82 23.00
N ARG A 249 -3.34 6.14 23.80
CA ARG A 249 -3.10 6.50 25.21
C ARG A 249 -2.32 7.82 25.31
N ASP A 250 -2.64 8.65 26.30
CA ASP A 250 -1.99 9.95 26.55
C ASP A 250 -0.98 9.91 27.70
N ASP A 251 -0.87 8.77 28.39
CA ASP A 251 0.02 8.61 29.55
C ASP A 251 1.40 8.03 29.20
N CYS A 252 1.66 7.72 27.92
CA CYS A 252 2.96 7.22 27.48
C CYS A 252 3.26 7.50 26.00
N GLY A 253 4.55 7.57 25.67
CA GLY A 253 5.03 7.66 24.29
C GLY A 253 4.87 9.04 23.65
N ALA A 254 5.42 9.18 22.44
CA ALA A 254 5.19 10.38 21.63
C ALA A 254 3.70 10.49 21.28
N GLN A 255 3.14 11.68 21.49
CA GLN A 255 1.74 11.95 21.21
C GLN A 255 1.55 12.36 19.75
N PRO A 256 0.35 12.13 19.17
CA PRO A 256 -0.03 12.71 17.88
C PRO A 256 0.29 14.21 17.84
N THR A 257 0.99 14.67 16.81
CA THR A 257 1.34 16.08 16.62
C THR A 257 0.70 16.66 15.36
N ALA A 258 0.63 17.98 15.32
CA ALA A 258 0.20 18.78 14.18
C ALA A 258 1.26 19.86 13.87
N SER A 259 2.54 19.46 13.87
CA SER A 259 3.64 20.36 13.49
C SER A 259 3.50 20.83 12.05
N GLU A 260 4.21 21.89 11.65
CA GLU A 260 4.21 22.30 10.24
C GLU A 260 4.74 21.19 9.33
N GLU A 261 5.71 20.38 9.77
CA GLU A 261 6.21 19.23 9.01
C GLU A 261 5.13 18.16 8.81
N VAL A 262 4.37 17.85 9.86
CA VAL A 262 3.23 16.91 9.79
C VAL A 262 2.18 17.42 8.82
N ILE A 263 1.70 18.65 9.02
CA ILE A 263 0.65 19.26 8.18
C ILE A 263 1.13 19.38 6.73
N SER A 264 2.37 19.85 6.53
CA SER A 264 2.99 19.98 5.20
C SER A 264 3.03 18.63 4.49
N THR A 265 3.46 17.56 5.17
CA THR A 265 3.51 16.22 4.59
C THR A 265 2.11 15.68 4.30
N ALA A 266 1.19 15.79 5.27
CA ALA A 266 -0.15 15.24 5.19
C ALA A 266 -0.97 15.89 4.06
N PHE A 267 -0.88 17.20 3.90
CA PHE A 267 -1.59 17.93 2.85
C PHE A 267 -0.79 18.09 1.55
N GLY A 268 0.48 17.69 1.50
CA GLY A 268 1.29 17.69 0.27
C GLY A 268 1.29 19.03 -0.46
N GLY A 269 0.78 19.01 -1.69
CA GLY A 269 0.60 20.19 -2.54
C GLY A 269 -0.45 21.20 -2.04
N ASP A 270 -1.41 20.77 -1.21
CA ASP A 270 -2.52 21.60 -0.72
C ASP A 270 -2.13 22.40 0.52
N TRP A 271 -0.93 22.18 1.06
CA TRP A 271 -0.41 22.99 2.15
C TRP A 271 -0.09 24.40 1.67
N GLU A 272 -0.67 25.41 2.31
CA GLU A 272 -0.66 26.82 1.84
C GLU A 272 0.73 27.42 1.62
N PHE A 273 1.77 26.87 2.27
CA PHE A 273 3.15 27.34 2.15
C PHE A 273 4.01 26.51 1.18
N ARG A 274 3.45 25.49 0.51
CA ARG A 274 4.15 24.69 -0.50
C ARG A 274 4.63 25.60 -1.63
N GLY A 275 5.92 25.52 -1.98
CA GLY A 275 6.56 26.40 -2.96
C GLY A 275 6.85 27.82 -2.50
N ILE A 276 6.42 28.20 -1.29
CA ILE A 276 6.69 29.51 -0.69
C ILE A 276 7.86 29.42 0.29
N ARG A 277 7.80 28.47 1.23
CA ARG A 277 8.86 28.23 2.23
C ARG A 277 8.87 26.79 2.73
N ALA A 278 9.98 26.39 3.34
CA ALA A 278 10.07 25.12 4.06
C ALA A 278 9.25 25.15 5.37
N PRO A 279 8.71 23.99 5.83
CA PRO A 279 8.10 23.88 7.15
C PRO A 279 9.14 24.13 8.26
N GLN A 280 8.70 24.81 9.32
CA GLN A 280 9.49 24.97 10.52
C GLN A 280 9.40 23.71 11.38
N ARG A 281 10.55 23.22 11.83
CA ARG A 281 10.66 22.05 12.71
C ARG A 281 10.82 22.48 14.16
#